data_AF-A0A158PKT3-F1
#
_entry.id   AF-A0A158PKT3-F1
#
_cell.length_a   1.000
_cell.length_b   1.000
_cell.length_c   1.000
_cell.angle_alpha   90.00
_cell.angle_beta   90.00
_cell.angle_gamma   90.00
#
_symmetry.space_group_name_H-M   'P 1'
#
loop_
_entity.id
_entity.type
_entity.pdbx_description
1 polymer ?
#
loop_
_entity_poly.entity_id
_entity_poly.type
_entity_poly.pdbx_seq_one_letter_code
_entity_poly.pdbx_strand_id
1 'polypeptide(L)'
;MDGVYMECTKDANGSPVLKVLKNPEEVKCKDGEGKERSQGAEWKDGSFKFKCSADGEVLLIGCFTSSGKLVSNGEVKSVDGVDMECKTNPDGNPVLKVLKKSNKVKCKDAGGQERDSGAEWNDGSFQFKCDERGEVKFVGCFTPSGELIPKGETKSVDGEDMQCKTDPEGKPMLETIEEPNQIKCKEAGGQERDSGAEWNDGFFQFKCDERGEVKFVGCFTPSGELIPKGETKSVDGEDMQCKTDPEGKPMLETIEEPNQIKCKEAGGQERDSGAEWEDGSFQFKCDENGEVALVGCFSSSGVLVPNGERKWVDEGGVECKTDPDGNPVLEILEKTNKVKCKLGGGTEEDPGTEWSVGWFQFKCTENGTVVLSGCFTSKGMLVPYGEVREERGSYVECKKDANGSPVLEVLETLSEMKCKDNSGTVKDLGSEWTVGWFQFKCTEGGKVEFMGCFISTGKLIPNGERATDAGRDLECKIDGRGFPFLEVLGKSSDTKCKDDEGKYRMKGEEWVEKNFQKVCREHGRVEVLGCRVEDIDDLIPLNGKVSAEKYDH
;
A
#
# COMPACT_ATOMS: atom_id res chain seq x y z
N MET A 1 43.29 29.45 -53.98
CA MET A 1 43.39 28.34 -53.04
C MET A 1 41.99 28.14 -52.53
N ASP A 2 41.24 27.26 -53.20
CA ASP A 2 39.81 27.09 -52.94
C ASP A 2 39.64 26.07 -51.82
N GLY A 3 39.78 26.55 -50.58
CA GLY A 3 39.60 25.71 -49.40
C GLY A 3 38.13 25.34 -49.21
N VAL A 4 37.82 24.05 -49.25
CA VAL A 4 36.53 23.53 -48.80
C VAL A 4 36.54 23.51 -47.28
N TYR A 5 35.57 24.20 -46.66
CA TYR A 5 35.43 24.23 -45.21
C TYR A 5 34.40 23.20 -44.77
N MET A 6 34.78 22.36 -43.80
CA MET A 6 33.89 21.39 -43.18
C MET A 6 33.62 21.78 -41.73
N GLU A 7 32.36 21.76 -41.34
CA GLU A 7 31.90 22.10 -39.99
C GLU A 7 31.02 20.99 -39.42
N CYS A 8 31.36 20.49 -38.24
CA CYS A 8 30.53 19.54 -37.50
C CYS A 8 29.58 20.33 -36.58
N THR A 9 28.31 20.50 -36.93
CA THR A 9 27.33 21.29 -36.13
C THR A 9 26.17 20.43 -35.63
N LYS A 10 25.30 20.99 -34.78
CA LYS A 10 23.97 20.42 -34.54
C LYS A 10 22.91 21.15 -35.36
N ASP A 11 21.94 20.43 -35.90
CA ASP A 11 20.75 21.02 -36.53
C ASP A 11 19.76 21.58 -35.50
N ALA A 12 18.64 22.13 -35.99
CA ALA A 12 17.59 22.70 -35.13
C ALA A 12 16.95 21.67 -34.17
N ASN A 13 17.10 20.36 -34.46
CA ASN A 13 16.61 19.28 -33.62
C ASN A 13 17.69 18.73 -32.67
N GLY A 14 18.89 19.33 -32.66
CA GLY A 14 20.02 18.89 -31.85
C GLY A 14 20.80 17.70 -32.42
N SER A 15 20.49 17.26 -33.65
CA SER A 15 21.18 16.14 -34.31
C SER A 15 22.48 16.62 -34.95
N PRO A 16 23.58 15.85 -34.88
CA PRO A 16 24.84 16.26 -35.47
C PRO A 16 24.77 16.22 -37.01
N VAL A 17 25.34 17.22 -37.68
CA VAL A 17 25.40 17.37 -39.12
C VAL A 17 26.78 17.87 -39.54
N LEU A 18 27.42 17.15 -40.46
CA LEU A 18 28.63 17.60 -41.15
C LEU A 18 28.22 18.49 -42.34
N LYS A 19 28.56 19.78 -42.29
CA LYS A 19 28.26 20.74 -43.37
C LYS A 19 29.52 21.00 -44.19
N VAL A 20 29.39 20.86 -45.51
CA VAL A 20 30.38 21.30 -46.49
C VAL A 20 29.99 22.70 -46.94
N LEU A 21 30.74 23.72 -46.53
CA LEU A 21 30.45 25.11 -46.81
C LEU A 21 31.12 25.51 -48.14
N LYS A 22 30.31 25.81 -49.17
CA LYS A 22 30.76 26.50 -50.39
C LYS A 22 30.74 28.02 -50.16
N ASN A 23 31.64 28.72 -50.85
CA ASN A 23 31.92 30.15 -50.65
C ASN A 23 30.65 31.02 -50.84
N PRO A 24 30.23 31.85 -49.86
CA PRO A 24 28.89 32.46 -49.81
C PRO A 24 28.67 33.76 -50.63
N GLU A 25 29.54 34.12 -51.57
CA GLU A 25 29.53 35.51 -52.10
C GLU A 25 28.57 35.84 -53.27
N GLU A 26 27.78 34.92 -53.84
CA GLU A 26 27.02 35.26 -55.07
C GLU A 26 25.54 34.83 -55.16
N VAL A 27 24.85 34.47 -54.07
CA VAL A 27 23.42 34.14 -54.17
C VAL A 27 22.53 35.40 -54.08
N LYS A 28 21.83 35.70 -55.17
CA LYS A 28 20.84 36.78 -55.29
C LYS A 28 19.49 36.24 -55.78
N CYS A 29 18.39 36.82 -55.30
CA CYS A 29 17.04 36.58 -55.81
C CYS A 29 16.46 37.89 -56.38
N LYS A 30 15.42 37.79 -57.22
CA LYS A 30 14.69 38.96 -57.75
C LYS A 30 13.30 39.03 -57.14
N ASP A 31 12.90 40.21 -56.68
CA ASP A 31 11.52 40.45 -56.22
C ASP A 31 10.54 40.61 -57.40
N GLY A 32 9.24 40.80 -57.11
CA GLY A 32 8.19 40.96 -58.11
C GLY A 32 8.35 42.19 -59.02
N GLU A 33 9.16 43.18 -58.59
CA GLU A 33 9.52 44.36 -59.38
C GLU A 33 10.81 44.16 -60.19
N GLY A 34 11.45 42.99 -60.07
CA GLY A 34 12.69 42.63 -60.76
C GLY A 34 13.96 43.13 -60.08
N LYS A 35 13.88 43.67 -58.85
CA LYS A 35 15.03 44.17 -58.10
C LYS A 35 15.79 43.03 -57.42
N GLU A 36 17.12 43.04 -57.56
CA GLU A 36 17.98 42.05 -56.91
C GLU A 36 18.04 42.25 -55.40
N ARG A 37 17.90 41.16 -54.65
CA ARG A 37 17.98 41.08 -53.20
C ARG A 37 19.08 40.08 -52.83
N SER A 38 19.91 40.45 -51.87
CA SER A 38 20.94 39.56 -51.34
C SER A 38 20.32 38.41 -50.55
N GLN A 39 21.02 37.28 -50.47
CA GLN A 39 20.66 36.18 -49.58
C GLN A 39 20.28 36.66 -48.18
N GLY A 40 19.18 36.14 -47.64
CA GLY A 40 18.66 36.50 -46.32
C GLY A 40 17.91 37.83 -46.24
N ALA A 41 17.96 38.68 -47.28
CA ALA A 41 17.22 39.93 -47.29
C ALA A 41 15.71 39.67 -47.21
N GLU A 42 15.03 40.44 -46.38
CA GLU A 42 13.57 40.43 -46.23
C GLU A 42 12.98 41.71 -46.79
N TRP A 43 11.83 41.60 -47.45
CA TRP A 43 11.12 42.77 -47.96
C TRP A 43 9.61 42.58 -47.89
N LYS A 44 8.91 43.70 -48.05
CA LYS A 44 7.46 43.76 -48.12
C LYS A 44 7.05 44.11 -49.54
N ASP A 45 6.08 43.38 -50.07
CA ASP A 45 5.46 43.66 -51.36
C ASP A 45 3.93 43.54 -51.19
N GLY A 46 3.25 44.68 -51.31
CA GLY A 46 1.84 44.84 -50.95
C GLY A 46 1.53 44.38 -49.50
N SER A 47 0.65 43.39 -49.36
CA SER A 47 0.26 42.79 -48.08
C SER A 47 1.12 41.60 -47.68
N PHE A 48 2.22 41.32 -48.37
CA PHE A 48 3.03 40.11 -48.16
C PHE A 48 4.45 40.44 -47.73
N LYS A 49 5.05 39.56 -46.94
CA LYS A 49 6.45 39.63 -46.51
C LYS A 49 7.21 38.44 -47.09
N PHE A 50 8.35 38.70 -47.71
CA PHE A 50 9.18 37.70 -48.37
C PHE A 50 10.61 37.70 -47.85
N LYS A 51 11.34 36.62 -48.14
CA LYS A 51 12.77 36.46 -47.84
C LYS A 51 13.51 35.75 -48.98
N CYS A 52 14.75 36.19 -49.22
CA CYS A 52 15.68 35.53 -50.13
C CYS A 52 16.29 34.30 -49.46
N SER A 53 16.07 33.10 -49.99
CA SER A 53 16.66 31.86 -49.47
C SER A 53 18.16 31.76 -49.80
N ALA A 54 18.83 30.76 -49.21
CA ALA A 54 20.22 30.44 -49.51
C ALA A 54 20.43 29.89 -50.93
N ASP A 55 19.36 29.47 -51.59
CA ASP A 55 19.37 28.90 -52.94
C ASP A 55 18.92 29.93 -54.00
N GLY A 56 18.67 31.18 -53.59
CA GLY A 56 18.21 32.25 -54.49
C GLY A 56 16.72 32.24 -54.77
N GLU A 57 15.94 31.49 -53.99
CA GLU A 57 14.47 31.44 -54.10
C GLU A 57 13.80 32.52 -53.24
N VAL A 58 12.63 32.99 -53.68
CA VAL A 58 11.80 33.92 -52.92
C VAL A 58 10.81 33.14 -52.06
N LEU A 59 10.94 33.22 -50.74
CA LEU A 59 10.08 32.52 -49.78
C LEU A 59 9.06 33.47 -49.16
N LEU A 60 7.79 33.06 -49.10
CA LEU A 60 6.75 33.76 -48.35
C LEU A 60 6.95 33.55 -46.85
N ILE A 61 7.19 34.63 -46.12
CA ILE A 61 7.33 34.64 -44.65
C ILE A 61 5.98 34.85 -43.97
N GLY A 62 5.12 35.68 -44.54
CA GLY A 62 3.79 35.94 -43.97
C GLY A 62 2.99 37.02 -44.68
N CYS A 63 1.79 37.27 -44.18
CA CYS A 63 0.82 38.22 -44.71
C CYS A 63 0.50 39.28 -43.64
N PHE A 64 0.41 40.54 -44.05
CA PHE A 64 -0.03 41.64 -43.21
C PHE A 64 -1.56 41.76 -43.27
N THR A 65 -2.21 41.88 -42.11
CA THR A 65 -3.63 42.22 -42.00
C THR A 65 -3.87 43.68 -42.34
N SER A 66 -5.13 44.08 -42.51
CA SER A 66 -5.53 45.48 -42.68
C SER A 66 -5.12 46.37 -41.49
N SER A 67 -5.01 45.79 -40.29
CA SER A 67 -4.47 46.43 -39.09
C SER A 67 -2.93 46.43 -39.00
N GLY A 68 -2.23 45.91 -40.02
CA GLY A 68 -0.77 45.91 -40.11
C GLY A 68 -0.07 44.80 -39.32
N LYS A 69 -0.81 43.83 -38.75
CA LYS A 69 -0.24 42.70 -38.01
C LYS A 69 0.23 41.60 -38.96
N LEU A 70 1.38 40.99 -38.68
CA LEU A 70 1.90 39.87 -39.48
C LEU A 70 1.30 38.53 -39.01
N VAL A 71 0.79 37.75 -39.97
CA VAL A 71 0.38 36.35 -39.87
C VAL A 71 1.42 35.52 -40.61
N SER A 72 2.15 34.64 -39.93
CA SER A 72 3.22 33.85 -40.55
C SER A 72 2.65 32.88 -41.58
N ASN A 73 3.43 32.54 -42.61
CA ASN A 73 3.02 31.55 -43.61
C ASN A 73 2.76 30.19 -42.93
N GLY A 74 1.57 29.62 -43.16
CA GLY A 74 1.08 28.39 -42.52
C GLY A 74 0.48 28.56 -41.11
N GLU A 75 0.54 29.77 -40.53
CA GLU A 75 -0.03 30.06 -39.21
C GLU A 75 -1.49 30.52 -39.35
N VAL A 76 -2.35 30.05 -38.44
CA VAL A 76 -3.69 30.61 -38.22
C VAL A 76 -3.63 31.56 -37.03
N LYS A 77 -3.98 32.83 -37.24
CA LYS A 77 -3.93 33.87 -36.21
C LYS A 77 -5.24 34.63 -36.13
N SER A 78 -5.81 34.75 -34.94
CA SER A 78 -6.98 35.59 -34.71
C SER A 78 -6.58 37.07 -34.69
N VAL A 79 -7.04 37.84 -35.67
CA VAL A 79 -6.85 39.29 -35.71
C VAL A 79 -8.21 39.95 -35.79
N ASP A 80 -8.50 40.84 -34.83
CA ASP A 80 -9.73 41.62 -34.76
C ASP A 80 -11.03 40.75 -34.75
N GLY A 81 -10.97 39.62 -34.04
CA GLY A 81 -12.10 38.70 -33.86
C GLY A 81 -12.37 37.76 -35.04
N VAL A 82 -11.43 37.66 -35.97
CA VAL A 82 -11.50 36.81 -37.16
C VAL A 82 -10.23 35.97 -37.26
N ASP A 83 -10.39 34.66 -37.47
CA ASP A 83 -9.25 33.77 -37.70
C ASP A 83 -8.80 33.89 -39.15
N MET A 84 -7.51 34.21 -39.34
CA MET A 84 -6.90 34.41 -40.65
C MET A 84 -5.71 33.47 -40.82
N GLU A 85 -5.52 32.94 -42.03
CA GLU A 85 -4.44 32.03 -42.42
C GLU A 85 -3.68 32.62 -43.61
N CYS A 86 -2.36 32.77 -43.50
CA CYS A 86 -1.51 33.15 -44.64
C CYS A 86 -0.96 31.88 -45.30
N LYS A 87 -1.18 31.69 -46.60
CA LYS A 87 -0.62 30.55 -47.33
C LYS A 87 -0.42 30.82 -48.81
N THR A 88 0.35 29.96 -49.48
CA THR A 88 0.46 29.94 -50.94
C THR A 88 -0.66 29.08 -51.53
N ASN A 89 -1.36 29.58 -52.55
CA ASN A 89 -2.36 28.80 -53.28
C ASN A 89 -1.67 27.79 -54.24
N PRO A 90 -2.42 26.85 -54.86
CA PRO A 90 -1.84 25.88 -55.80
C PRO A 90 -1.13 26.51 -57.01
N ASP A 91 -1.48 27.75 -57.35
CA ASP A 91 -0.86 28.51 -58.45
C ASP A 91 0.44 29.22 -58.04
N GLY A 92 0.91 29.03 -56.80
CA GLY A 92 2.14 29.66 -56.29
C GLY A 92 1.97 31.10 -55.78
N ASN A 93 0.74 31.64 -55.75
CA ASN A 93 0.45 33.00 -55.30
C ASN A 93 0.10 33.05 -53.80
N PRO A 94 0.61 34.03 -53.04
CA PRO A 94 0.28 34.19 -51.63
C PRO A 94 -1.16 34.69 -51.46
N VAL A 95 -1.88 34.11 -50.49
CA VAL A 95 -3.26 34.48 -50.14
C VAL A 95 -3.41 34.55 -48.62
N LEU A 96 -4.09 35.62 -48.15
CA LEU A 96 -4.57 35.72 -46.77
C LEU A 96 -6.02 35.28 -46.72
N LYS A 97 -6.28 34.08 -46.21
CA LYS A 97 -7.62 33.47 -46.14
C LYS A 97 -8.28 33.78 -44.80
N VAL A 98 -9.47 34.34 -44.84
CA VAL A 98 -10.35 34.46 -43.66
C VAL A 98 -11.07 33.12 -43.46
N LEU A 99 -10.89 32.48 -42.30
CA LEU A 99 -11.42 31.14 -42.02
C LEU A 99 -12.84 31.19 -41.46
N LYS A 100 -13.06 31.81 -40.28
CA LYS A 100 -14.38 32.06 -39.67
C LYS A 100 -14.32 33.24 -38.68
N LYS A 101 -15.47 33.85 -38.39
CA LYS A 101 -15.65 34.75 -37.24
C LYS A 101 -15.53 33.89 -35.99
N SER A 102 -14.44 34.05 -35.23
CA SER A 102 -14.24 33.27 -34.01
C SER A 102 -15.33 33.70 -33.02
N ASN A 103 -16.30 32.83 -32.71
CA ASN A 103 -17.15 32.98 -31.53
C ASN A 103 -16.24 32.75 -30.31
N LYS A 104 -15.38 33.73 -30.00
CA LYS A 104 -14.54 33.67 -28.81
C LYS A 104 -15.46 33.73 -27.62
N VAL A 105 -15.61 32.59 -26.97
CA VAL A 105 -16.36 32.52 -25.72
C VAL A 105 -15.56 33.33 -24.70
N LYS A 106 -16.23 34.32 -24.11
CA LYS A 106 -15.68 35.13 -23.04
C LYS A 106 -16.41 34.79 -21.75
N CYS A 107 -15.70 34.79 -20.63
CA CYS A 107 -16.30 34.74 -19.30
C CYS A 107 -16.32 36.15 -18.69
N LYS A 108 -17.18 36.36 -17.70
CA LYS A 108 -17.18 37.57 -16.87
C LYS A 108 -16.63 37.22 -15.50
N ASP A 109 -15.65 37.97 -15.02
CA ASP A 109 -15.18 37.85 -13.64
C ASP A 109 -16.20 38.45 -12.65
N ALA A 110 -15.93 38.31 -11.35
CA ALA A 110 -16.82 38.81 -10.29
C ALA A 110 -17.02 40.34 -10.33
N GLY A 111 -16.07 41.08 -10.92
CA GLY A 111 -16.16 42.52 -11.17
C GLY A 111 -16.94 42.88 -12.43
N GLY A 112 -17.36 41.89 -13.22
CA GLY A 112 -18.09 42.07 -14.47
C GLY A 112 -17.19 42.35 -15.69
N GLN A 113 -15.87 42.24 -15.57
CA GLN A 113 -14.95 42.42 -16.68
C GLN A 113 -14.94 41.17 -17.57
N GLU A 114 -15.06 41.35 -18.88
CA GLU A 114 -14.96 40.25 -19.84
C GLU A 114 -13.50 39.79 -20.01
N ARG A 115 -13.29 38.48 -19.91
CA ARG A 115 -11.99 37.81 -20.10
C ARG A 115 -12.08 36.87 -21.29
N ASP A 116 -11.02 36.84 -22.11
CA ASP A 116 -10.93 35.91 -23.24
C ASP A 116 -10.71 34.48 -22.73
N SER A 117 -11.21 33.48 -23.47
CA SER A 117 -10.90 32.06 -23.22
C SER A 117 -9.39 31.84 -23.08
N GLY A 118 -8.98 31.11 -22.05
CA GLY A 118 -7.60 30.87 -21.67
C GLY A 118 -6.96 31.96 -20.81
N ALA A 119 -7.59 33.13 -20.66
CA ALA A 119 -7.06 34.19 -19.79
C ALA A 119 -7.08 33.75 -18.33
N GLU A 120 -5.98 34.05 -17.63
CA GLU A 120 -5.82 33.83 -16.20
C GLU A 120 -5.74 35.18 -15.50
N TRP A 121 -6.34 35.28 -14.32
CA TRP A 121 -6.30 36.49 -13.50
C TRP A 121 -6.37 36.14 -12.02
N ASN A 122 -6.00 37.12 -11.20
CA ASN A 122 -6.03 37.01 -9.75
C ASN A 122 -7.14 37.90 -9.20
N ASP A 123 -7.85 37.40 -8.20
CA ASP A 123 -8.81 38.16 -7.40
C ASP A 123 -8.49 37.92 -5.92
N GLY A 124 -7.81 38.89 -5.30
CA GLY A 124 -7.20 38.73 -3.97
C GLY A 124 -6.14 37.62 -3.96
N SER A 125 -6.27 36.68 -3.03
CA SER A 125 -5.37 35.53 -2.86
C SER A 125 -5.75 34.33 -3.74
N PHE A 126 -6.59 34.51 -4.77
CA PHE A 126 -7.10 33.39 -5.57
C PHE A 126 -6.82 33.61 -7.06
N GLN A 127 -6.42 32.54 -7.75
CA GLN A 127 -6.21 32.52 -9.18
C GLN A 127 -7.39 31.85 -9.89
N PHE A 128 -7.83 32.47 -10.98
CA PHE A 128 -8.91 31.99 -11.83
C PHE A 128 -8.48 31.92 -13.30
N LYS A 129 -9.22 31.10 -14.07
CA LYS A 129 -9.03 30.93 -15.51
C LYS A 129 -10.36 30.92 -16.24
N CYS A 130 -10.40 31.56 -17.39
CA CYS A 130 -11.50 31.45 -18.35
C CYS A 130 -11.31 30.17 -19.14
N ASP A 131 -12.24 29.22 -19.05
CA ASP A 131 -12.12 28.01 -19.84
C ASP A 131 -12.69 28.19 -21.27
N GLU A 132 -12.52 27.16 -22.10
CA GLU A 132 -12.97 27.17 -23.51
C GLU A 132 -14.49 27.31 -23.68
N ARG A 133 -15.26 27.08 -22.61
CA ARG A 133 -16.72 27.21 -22.58
C ARG A 133 -17.17 28.56 -22.04
N GLY A 134 -16.26 29.45 -21.69
CA GLY A 134 -16.57 30.74 -21.06
C GLY A 134 -16.99 30.62 -19.61
N GLU A 135 -16.62 29.52 -18.94
CA GLU A 135 -16.84 29.34 -17.51
C GLU A 135 -15.60 29.79 -16.74
N VAL A 136 -15.81 30.44 -15.59
CA VAL A 136 -14.72 30.81 -14.67
C VAL A 136 -14.35 29.60 -13.84
N LYS A 137 -13.08 29.16 -13.93
CA LYS A 137 -12.54 28.06 -13.13
C LYS A 137 -11.56 28.57 -12.09
N PHE A 138 -11.71 28.08 -10.87
CA PHE A 138 -10.75 28.29 -9.79
C PHE A 138 -9.51 27.40 -9.99
N VAL A 139 -8.33 28.02 -10.02
CA VAL A 139 -7.04 27.36 -10.33
C VAL A 139 -6.25 27.07 -9.06
N GLY A 140 -6.16 28.02 -8.12
CA GLY A 140 -5.33 27.88 -6.92
C GLY A 140 -5.32 29.13 -6.04
N CYS A 141 -4.57 29.06 -4.95
CA CYS A 141 -4.47 30.09 -3.92
C CYS A 141 -3.04 30.63 -3.88
N PHE A 142 -2.88 31.93 -3.67
CA PHE A 142 -1.59 32.53 -3.37
C PHE A 142 -1.38 32.63 -1.85
N THR A 143 -0.22 32.18 -1.39
CA THR A 143 0.22 32.38 0.00
C THR A 143 0.53 33.86 0.29
N PRO A 144 0.66 34.26 1.57
CA PRO A 144 1.13 35.61 1.91
C PRO A 144 2.49 35.98 1.29
N SER A 145 3.35 34.99 1.04
CA SER A 145 4.64 35.14 0.35
C SER A 145 4.54 35.20 -1.18
N GLY A 146 3.33 35.03 -1.74
CA GLY A 146 3.06 35.14 -3.18
C GLY A 146 3.26 33.84 -3.96
N GLU A 147 3.42 32.70 -3.29
CA GLU A 147 3.55 31.40 -3.92
C GLU A 147 2.19 30.79 -4.25
N LEU A 148 2.04 30.19 -5.44
CA LEU A 148 0.79 29.56 -5.87
C LEU A 148 0.70 28.11 -5.35
N ILE A 149 -0.40 27.79 -4.68
CA ILE A 149 -0.83 26.45 -4.29
C ILE A 149 -2.01 26.05 -5.19
N PRO A 150 -1.86 25.07 -6.08
CA PRO A 150 -2.95 24.58 -6.93
C PRO A 150 -4.17 24.10 -6.13
N LYS A 151 -5.36 24.21 -6.73
CA LYS A 151 -6.62 23.74 -6.11
C LYS A 151 -6.50 22.25 -5.75
N GLY A 152 -6.71 21.95 -4.47
CA GLY A 152 -6.67 20.59 -3.91
C GLY A 152 -5.29 20.17 -3.38
N GLU A 153 -4.27 21.00 -3.54
CA GLU A 153 -2.92 20.73 -3.03
C GLU A 153 -2.69 21.38 -1.66
N THR A 154 -1.75 20.78 -0.92
CA THR A 154 -1.21 21.28 0.35
C THR A 154 0.27 21.59 0.15
N LYS A 155 0.74 22.72 0.67
CA LYS A 155 2.14 23.12 0.57
C LYS A 155 2.62 23.79 1.86
N SER A 156 3.82 23.41 2.29
CA SER A 156 4.50 24.03 3.42
C SER A 156 5.15 25.33 2.98
N VAL A 157 4.67 26.45 3.51
CA VAL A 157 5.17 27.79 3.18
C VAL A 157 5.42 28.54 4.49
N ASP A 158 6.65 29.02 4.67
CA ASP A 158 7.09 29.74 5.87
C ASP A 158 6.92 28.94 7.19
N GLY A 159 6.96 27.61 7.12
CA GLY A 159 6.85 26.71 8.28
C GLY A 159 5.41 26.35 8.68
N GLU A 160 4.42 26.78 7.89
CA GLU A 160 3.03 26.40 8.05
C GLU A 160 2.57 25.60 6.82
N ASP A 161 1.88 24.49 7.04
CA ASP A 161 1.23 23.76 5.96
C ASP A 161 -0.08 24.45 5.59
N MET A 162 -0.21 24.87 4.33
CA MET A 162 -1.42 25.53 3.84
C MET A 162 -2.08 24.68 2.75
N GLN A 163 -3.40 24.53 2.81
CA GLN A 163 -4.20 23.83 1.81
C GLN A 163 -5.09 24.81 1.04
N CYS A 164 -5.07 24.70 -0.28
CA CYS A 164 -5.97 25.44 -1.16
C CYS A 164 -7.19 24.60 -1.53
N LYS A 165 -8.37 24.95 -1.03
CA LYS A 165 -9.61 24.18 -1.27
C LYS A 165 -10.80 25.09 -1.58
N THR A 166 -11.96 24.48 -1.81
CA THR A 166 -13.24 25.19 -1.88
C THR A 166 -14.10 24.76 -0.71
N ASP A 167 -14.82 25.69 -0.11
CA ASP A 167 -15.80 25.39 0.94
C ASP A 167 -17.02 24.63 0.39
N PRO A 168 -17.96 24.18 1.26
CA PRO A 168 -19.17 23.49 0.81
C PRO A 168 -20.08 24.32 -0.12
N GLU A 169 -19.94 25.65 -0.13
CA GLU A 169 -20.67 26.57 -1.02
C GLU A 169 -19.93 26.79 -2.37
N GLY A 170 -18.74 26.22 -2.51
CA GLY A 170 -17.90 26.33 -3.71
C GLY A 170 -16.99 27.56 -3.73
N LYS A 171 -16.90 28.31 -2.63
CA LYS A 171 -16.04 29.49 -2.52
C LYS A 171 -14.59 29.08 -2.24
N PRO A 172 -13.61 29.67 -2.94
CA PRO A 172 -12.19 29.45 -2.66
C PRO A 172 -11.78 29.79 -1.23
N MET A 173 -10.97 28.93 -0.62
CA MET A 173 -10.39 29.13 0.71
C MET A 173 -8.94 28.63 0.73
N LEU A 174 -8.08 29.40 1.41
CA LEU A 174 -6.75 28.99 1.84
C LEU A 174 -6.83 28.71 3.34
N GLU A 175 -6.57 27.47 3.74
CA GLU A 175 -6.65 27.03 5.13
C GLU A 175 -5.25 26.66 5.62
N THR A 176 -4.83 27.25 6.74
CA THR A 176 -3.65 26.77 7.46
C THR A 176 -4.03 25.47 8.15
N ILE A 177 -3.36 24.39 7.80
CA ILE A 177 -3.43 23.13 8.52
C ILE A 177 -2.57 23.34 9.76
N GLU A 178 -3.22 23.59 10.89
CA GLU A 178 -2.56 23.40 12.18
C GLU A 178 -2.21 21.91 12.24
N GLU A 179 -0.91 21.56 12.16
CA GLU A 179 -0.48 20.22 12.52
C GLU A 179 -1.11 19.91 13.89
N PRO A 180 -1.85 18.80 14.04
CA PRO A 180 -2.37 18.41 15.33
C PRO A 180 -1.18 18.33 16.27
N ASN A 181 -1.09 19.30 17.19
CA ASN A 181 -0.02 19.51 18.17
C ASN A 181 0.83 18.26 18.30
N GLN A 182 2.06 18.25 17.80
CA GLN A 182 2.95 17.10 17.93
C GLN A 182 2.91 16.62 19.38
N ILE A 183 2.18 15.53 19.59
CA ILE A 183 1.84 15.07 20.92
C ILE A 183 3.14 14.52 21.50
N LYS A 184 3.74 15.30 22.40
CA LYS A 184 4.97 14.93 23.08
C LYS A 184 4.64 14.33 24.44
N CYS A 185 5.29 13.21 24.76
CA CYS A 185 5.28 12.69 26.12
C CYS A 185 6.49 13.24 26.88
N LYS A 186 6.31 13.41 28.19
CA LYS A 186 7.36 13.88 29.09
C LYS A 186 7.84 12.73 29.95
N GLU A 187 9.13 12.42 29.87
CA GLU A 187 9.78 11.42 30.71
C GLU A 187 9.81 11.87 32.18
N ALA A 188 10.04 10.94 33.11
CA ALA A 188 10.20 11.25 34.54
C ALA A 188 11.36 12.24 34.80
N GLY A 189 12.39 12.26 33.94
CA GLY A 189 13.50 13.23 33.98
C GLY A 189 13.16 14.60 33.39
N GLY A 190 11.96 14.79 32.85
CA GLY A 190 11.49 16.04 32.26
C GLY A 190 11.86 16.24 30.78
N GLN A 191 12.55 15.30 30.15
CA GLN A 191 12.84 15.32 28.72
C GLN A 191 11.57 15.01 27.91
N GLU A 192 11.34 15.78 26.85
CA GLU A 192 10.20 15.56 25.94
C GLU A 192 10.59 14.63 24.79
N ARG A 193 9.68 13.74 24.39
CA ARG A 193 9.83 12.81 23.27
C ARG A 193 8.66 12.92 22.32
N ASP A 194 8.93 12.77 21.02
CA ASP A 194 7.91 12.78 19.99
C ASP A 194 7.07 11.50 20.02
N SER A 195 5.80 11.60 19.61
CA SER A 195 4.90 10.45 19.46
C SER A 195 5.56 9.34 18.63
N GLY A 196 5.47 8.10 19.11
CA GLY A 196 6.09 6.92 18.50
C GLY A 196 7.54 6.67 18.91
N ALA A 197 8.23 7.63 19.55
CA ALA A 197 9.60 7.43 20.01
C ALA A 197 9.68 6.34 21.09
N GLU A 198 10.68 5.48 20.98
CA GLU A 198 11.00 4.43 21.96
C GLU A 198 12.36 4.75 22.60
N TRP A 199 12.46 4.51 23.91
CA TRP A 199 13.70 4.74 24.64
C TRP A 199 13.83 3.76 25.81
N ASN A 200 15.06 3.68 26.33
CA ASN A 200 15.40 2.81 27.44
C ASN A 200 15.75 3.66 28.67
N ASP A 201 15.24 3.28 29.83
CA ASP A 201 15.65 3.81 31.13
C ASP A 201 16.08 2.62 32.02
N GLY A 202 17.40 2.43 32.13
CA GLY A 202 17.98 1.25 32.77
C GLY A 202 17.61 -0.05 32.02
N PHE A 203 16.96 -0.98 32.74
CA PHE A 203 16.49 -2.26 32.19
C PHE A 203 15.07 -2.18 31.61
N PHE A 204 14.49 -1.00 31.43
CA PHE A 204 13.10 -0.85 31.01
C PHE A 204 12.98 -0.11 29.70
N GLN A 205 12.14 -0.61 28.79
CA GLN A 205 11.81 0.05 27.53
C GLN A 205 10.46 0.75 27.64
N PHE A 206 10.41 1.98 27.16
CA PHE A 206 9.21 2.81 27.10
C PHE A 206 8.95 3.31 25.68
N LYS A 207 7.70 3.71 25.45
CA LYS A 207 7.23 4.31 24.20
C LYS A 207 6.32 5.50 24.45
N CYS A 208 6.46 6.52 23.62
CA CYS A 208 5.52 7.62 23.51
C CYS A 208 4.34 7.17 22.65
N ASP A 209 3.14 7.07 23.21
CA ASP A 209 1.99 6.71 22.39
C ASP A 209 1.38 7.93 21.67
N GLU A 210 0.42 7.68 20.78
CA GLU A 210 -0.25 8.72 19.99
C GLU A 210 -1.04 9.73 20.84
N ARG A 211 -1.23 9.47 22.13
CA ARG A 211 -1.90 10.37 23.09
C ARG A 211 -0.91 11.14 23.96
N GLY A 212 0.39 10.90 23.81
CA GLY A 212 1.43 11.57 24.58
C GLY A 212 1.60 10.96 25.96
N GLU A 213 1.10 9.74 26.13
CA GLU A 213 1.29 8.97 27.34
C GLU A 213 2.55 8.10 27.19
N VAL A 214 3.34 8.04 28.26
CA VAL A 214 4.48 7.13 28.33
C VAL A 214 3.96 5.73 28.64
N LYS A 215 4.21 4.77 27.75
CA LYS A 215 3.84 3.37 27.92
C LYS A 215 5.04 2.49 28.15
N PHE A 216 4.94 1.61 29.14
CA PHE A 216 5.92 0.57 29.42
C PHE A 216 5.77 -0.58 28.41
N VAL A 217 6.84 -0.89 27.68
CA VAL A 217 6.88 -1.88 26.60
C VAL A 217 7.40 -3.23 27.10
N GLY A 218 8.51 -3.23 27.84
CA GLY A 218 9.17 -4.46 28.28
C GLY A 218 10.45 -4.21 29.07
N CYS A 219 11.11 -5.30 29.44
CA CYS A 219 12.31 -5.31 30.27
C CYS A 219 13.49 -5.89 29.48
N PHE A 220 14.67 -5.32 29.60
CA PHE A 220 15.91 -5.91 29.11
C PHE A 220 16.55 -6.79 30.18
N THR A 221 16.98 -7.98 29.79
CA THR A 221 17.76 -8.89 30.63
C THR A 221 19.18 -8.35 30.83
N PRO A 222 19.96 -8.88 31.79
CA PRO A 222 21.39 -8.55 31.91
C PRO A 222 22.20 -8.84 30.64
N SER A 223 21.76 -9.78 29.82
CA SER A 223 22.34 -10.12 28.51
C SER A 223 21.89 -9.19 27.37
N GLY A 224 20.95 -8.27 27.62
CA GLY A 224 20.46 -7.29 26.64
C GLY A 224 19.29 -7.76 25.77
N GLU A 225 18.65 -8.87 26.13
CA GLU A 225 17.45 -9.36 25.43
C GLU A 225 16.18 -8.71 25.98
N LEU A 226 15.27 -8.31 25.10
CA LEU A 226 13.98 -7.73 25.49
C LEU A 226 12.95 -8.83 25.83
N ILE A 227 12.32 -8.71 26.99
CA ILE A 227 11.15 -9.47 27.45
C ILE A 227 9.95 -8.52 27.42
N PRO A 228 8.95 -8.75 26.55
CA PRO A 228 7.74 -7.92 26.52
C PRO A 228 7.00 -7.90 27.86
N LYS A 229 6.28 -6.79 28.15
CA LYS A 229 5.47 -6.65 29.35
C LYS A 229 4.45 -7.80 29.46
N GLY A 230 4.51 -8.54 30.57
CA GLY A 230 3.64 -9.66 30.89
C GLY A 230 4.21 -11.04 30.52
N GLU A 231 5.36 -11.09 29.84
CA GLU A 231 5.99 -12.34 29.42
C GLU A 231 7.07 -12.80 30.41
N THR A 232 7.37 -14.10 30.35
CA THR A 232 8.45 -14.76 31.07
C THR A 232 9.41 -15.37 30.06
N LYS A 233 10.73 -15.24 30.30
CA LYS A 233 11.77 -15.79 29.44
C LYS A 233 12.90 -16.38 30.26
N SER A 234 13.38 -17.56 29.86
CA SER A 234 14.54 -18.23 30.45
C SER A 234 15.82 -17.65 29.87
N VAL A 235 16.66 -17.04 30.71
CA VAL A 235 17.93 -16.42 30.33
C VAL A 235 19.02 -16.91 31.27
N ASP A 236 20.05 -17.54 30.72
CA ASP A 236 21.18 -18.12 31.47
C ASP A 236 20.77 -19.14 32.55
N GLY A 237 19.64 -19.82 32.37
CA GLY A 237 19.12 -20.83 33.29
C GLY A 237 18.25 -20.28 34.43
N GLU A 238 17.94 -18.98 34.40
CA GLU A 238 16.98 -18.36 35.30
C GLU A 238 15.75 -17.89 34.51
N ASP A 239 14.56 -18.19 34.98
CA ASP A 239 13.32 -17.66 34.41
C ASP A 239 13.10 -16.24 34.94
N MET A 240 13.01 -15.27 34.03
CA MET A 240 12.77 -13.86 34.37
C MET A 240 11.41 -13.42 33.83
N GLN A 241 10.61 -12.76 34.65
CA GLN A 241 9.32 -12.18 34.27
C GLN A 241 9.38 -10.66 34.23
N CYS A 242 8.89 -10.08 33.14
CA CYS A 242 8.74 -8.63 33.03
C CYS A 242 7.31 -8.21 33.38
N LYS A 243 7.12 -7.50 34.49
CA LYS A 243 5.78 -7.07 34.95
C LYS A 243 5.80 -5.65 35.51
N THR A 244 4.64 -5.19 35.96
CA THR A 244 4.50 -3.97 36.76
C THR A 244 4.07 -4.34 38.17
N ASP A 245 4.60 -3.66 39.17
CA ASP A 245 4.17 -3.80 40.56
C ASP A 245 2.74 -3.25 40.78
N PRO A 246 2.14 -3.43 41.98
CA PRO A 246 0.82 -2.87 42.27
C PRO A 246 0.72 -1.35 42.16
N GLU A 247 1.84 -0.63 42.20
CA GLU A 247 1.93 0.83 42.02
C GLU A 247 2.11 1.23 40.53
N GLY A 248 2.23 0.26 39.63
CA GLY A 248 2.42 0.47 38.19
C GLY A 248 3.88 0.68 37.77
N LYS A 249 4.85 0.52 38.68
CA LYS A 249 6.28 0.66 38.37
C LYS A 249 6.80 -0.62 37.70
N PRO A 250 7.60 -0.51 36.63
CA PRO A 250 8.12 -1.68 35.95
C PRO A 250 9.13 -2.44 36.82
N MET A 251 9.07 -3.77 36.74
CA MET A 251 9.91 -4.70 37.48
C MET A 251 10.33 -5.87 36.57
N LEU A 252 11.60 -6.23 36.65
CA LEU A 252 12.12 -7.50 36.16
C LEU A 252 12.34 -8.39 37.39
N GLU A 253 11.60 -9.48 37.48
CA GLU A 253 11.64 -10.41 38.61
C GLU A 253 12.26 -11.73 38.16
N THR A 254 13.32 -12.16 38.84
CA THR A 254 13.80 -13.54 38.71
C THR A 254 12.81 -14.43 39.45
N ILE A 255 12.19 -15.35 38.71
CA ILE A 255 11.37 -16.40 39.28
C ILE A 255 12.34 -17.44 39.82
N GLU A 256 12.56 -17.40 41.13
CA GLU A 256 13.20 -18.53 41.81
C GLU A 256 12.30 -19.74 41.56
N GLU A 257 12.79 -20.74 40.81
CA GLU A 257 12.09 -22.01 40.71
C GLU A 257 11.77 -22.46 42.15
N PRO A 258 10.48 -22.60 42.51
CA PRO A 258 10.13 -23.02 43.85
C PRO A 258 10.84 -24.35 44.07
N ASN A 259 11.78 -24.38 45.03
CA ASN A 259 12.53 -25.57 45.45
C ASN A 259 11.65 -26.79 45.24
N GLN A 260 11.94 -27.65 44.24
CA GLN A 260 11.02 -28.70 43.80
C GLN A 260 10.45 -29.43 45.01
N ILE A 261 9.23 -29.08 45.37
CA ILE A 261 8.58 -29.59 46.57
C ILE A 261 8.22 -31.03 46.24
N LYS A 262 8.93 -31.97 46.87
CA LYS A 262 8.69 -33.41 46.70
C LYS A 262 7.92 -33.95 47.88
N CYS A 263 6.87 -34.72 47.61
CA CYS A 263 6.19 -35.52 48.61
C CYS A 263 6.77 -36.94 48.60
N LYS A 264 6.66 -37.61 49.75
CA LYS A 264 7.13 -38.98 49.92
C LYS A 264 5.95 -39.92 50.12
N GLU A 265 5.82 -40.90 49.24
CA GLU A 265 4.81 -41.95 49.34
C GLU A 265 5.02 -42.81 50.59
N ALA A 266 3.98 -43.56 51.02
CA ALA A 266 4.09 -44.52 52.12
C ALA A 266 5.15 -45.61 51.86
N GLY A 267 5.43 -45.93 50.59
CA GLY A 267 6.52 -46.83 50.17
C GLY A 267 7.92 -46.20 50.16
N GLY A 268 8.03 -44.90 50.42
CA GLY A 268 9.29 -44.15 50.50
C GLY A 268 9.79 -43.56 49.18
N GLN A 269 9.05 -43.71 48.08
CA GLN A 269 9.37 -43.09 46.78
C GLN A 269 9.02 -41.59 46.81
N GLU A 270 9.90 -40.75 46.28
CA GLU A 270 9.68 -39.31 46.15
C GLU A 270 8.98 -38.99 44.82
N ARG A 271 8.03 -38.05 44.86
CA ARG A 271 7.27 -37.56 43.71
C ARG A 271 7.34 -36.05 43.63
N ASP A 272 7.40 -35.51 42.42
CA ASP A 272 7.41 -34.06 42.17
C ASP A 272 6.01 -33.46 42.41
N SER A 273 5.94 -32.19 42.82
CA SER A 273 4.67 -31.48 43.01
C SER A 273 3.79 -31.55 41.74
N GLY A 274 2.50 -31.82 41.91
CA GLY A 274 1.55 -32.06 40.83
C GLY A 274 1.54 -33.49 40.27
N ALA A 275 2.50 -34.35 40.62
CA ALA A 275 2.49 -35.74 40.20
C ALA A 275 1.29 -36.48 40.82
N GLU A 276 0.54 -37.19 39.99
CA GLU A 276 -0.55 -38.07 40.41
C GLU A 276 -0.12 -39.54 40.30
N TRP A 277 -0.56 -40.37 41.22
CA TRP A 277 -0.32 -41.81 41.16
C TRP A 277 -1.45 -42.61 41.80
N GLU A 278 -1.49 -43.90 41.49
CA GLU A 278 -2.46 -44.84 42.02
C GLU A 278 -1.78 -45.76 43.04
N ASP A 279 -2.42 -45.98 44.18
CA ASP A 279 -2.04 -46.99 45.16
C ASP A 279 -3.29 -47.80 45.55
N GLY A 280 -3.41 -48.99 44.96
CA GLY A 280 -4.58 -49.85 45.12
C GLY A 280 -5.84 -49.25 44.49
N SER A 281 -6.86 -48.99 45.32
CA SER A 281 -8.14 -48.39 44.90
C SER A 281 -8.19 -46.87 45.10
N PHE A 282 -7.04 -46.21 45.29
CA PHE A 282 -6.97 -44.79 45.60
C PHE A 282 -6.05 -44.06 44.63
N GLN A 283 -6.41 -42.83 44.29
CA GLN A 283 -5.57 -41.92 43.52
C GLN A 283 -5.10 -40.79 44.45
N PHE A 284 -3.81 -40.53 44.43
CA PHE A 284 -3.16 -39.48 45.21
C PHE A 284 -2.49 -38.47 44.30
N LYS A 285 -2.26 -37.27 44.83
CA LYS A 285 -1.43 -36.25 44.23
C LYS A 285 -0.46 -35.66 45.23
N CYS A 286 0.69 -35.24 44.71
CA CYS A 286 1.62 -34.39 45.41
C CYS A 286 1.10 -32.96 45.35
N ASP A 287 0.67 -32.39 46.47
CA ASP A 287 0.18 -31.02 46.44
C ASP A 287 1.32 -29.98 46.39
N GLU A 288 0.94 -28.71 46.31
CA GLU A 288 1.89 -27.58 46.24
C GLU A 288 2.68 -27.39 47.55
N ASN A 289 2.27 -28.02 48.66
CA ASN A 289 2.97 -27.97 49.95
C ASN A 289 3.88 -29.19 50.17
N GLY A 290 3.86 -30.17 49.26
CA GLY A 290 4.64 -31.40 49.40
C GLY A 290 3.98 -32.43 50.29
N GLU A 291 2.69 -32.26 50.54
CA GLU A 291 1.87 -33.24 51.24
C GLU A 291 1.20 -34.18 50.22
N VAL A 292 0.96 -35.41 50.64
CA VAL A 292 0.22 -36.39 49.83
C VAL A 292 -1.27 -36.14 50.05
N ALA A 293 -1.97 -35.69 49.02
CA ALA A 293 -3.40 -35.44 49.06
C ALA A 293 -4.18 -36.54 48.32
N LEU A 294 -5.29 -37.00 48.91
CA LEU A 294 -6.22 -37.92 48.24
C LEU A 294 -6.99 -37.17 47.15
N VAL A 295 -6.81 -37.59 45.90
CA VAL A 295 -7.56 -37.08 44.74
C VAL A 295 -8.92 -37.75 44.65
N GLY A 296 -8.96 -39.07 44.83
CA GLY A 296 -10.19 -39.84 44.74
C GLY A 296 -9.99 -41.33 44.96
N CYS A 297 -11.10 -42.06 44.85
CA CYS A 297 -11.17 -43.50 45.06
C CYS A 297 -11.74 -44.15 43.80
N PHE A 298 -11.20 -45.29 43.39
CA PHE A 298 -11.73 -46.08 42.28
C PHE A 298 -12.82 -47.04 42.76
N SER A 299 -13.96 -47.06 42.08
CA SER A 299 -15.02 -48.06 42.27
C SER A 299 -14.56 -49.47 41.84
N SER A 300 -15.36 -50.49 42.15
CA SER A 300 -15.15 -51.86 41.63
C SER A 300 -15.14 -51.94 40.09
N SER A 301 -15.81 -51.00 39.42
CA SER A 301 -15.80 -50.85 37.96
C SER A 301 -14.65 -49.99 37.42
N GLY A 302 -13.76 -49.49 38.28
CA GLY A 302 -12.62 -48.66 37.90
C GLY A 302 -12.95 -47.19 37.64
N VAL A 303 -14.12 -46.70 38.08
CA VAL A 303 -14.50 -45.28 37.93
C VAL A 303 -13.95 -44.48 39.11
N LEU A 304 -13.26 -43.37 38.82
CA LEU A 304 -12.76 -42.45 39.83
C LEU A 304 -13.89 -41.59 40.44
N VAL A 305 -14.00 -41.67 41.76
CA VAL A 305 -14.86 -40.85 42.61
C VAL A 305 -13.97 -39.85 43.35
N PRO A 306 -14.02 -38.54 43.00
CA PRO A 306 -13.20 -37.53 43.64
C PRO A 306 -13.43 -37.46 45.15
N ASN A 307 -12.39 -37.11 45.91
CA ASN A 307 -12.46 -36.98 47.36
C ASN A 307 -13.48 -35.91 47.77
N GLY A 308 -14.41 -36.26 48.65
CA GLY A 308 -15.54 -35.43 49.07
C GLY A 308 -16.74 -35.42 48.11
N GLU A 309 -16.65 -36.07 46.95
CA GLU A 309 -17.78 -36.21 46.02
C GLU A 309 -18.56 -37.50 46.25
N ARG A 310 -19.88 -37.40 46.04
CA ARG A 310 -20.78 -38.55 45.94
C ARG A 310 -21.00 -38.85 44.47
N LYS A 311 -20.78 -40.11 44.07
CA LYS A 311 -21.11 -40.59 42.72
C LYS A 311 -21.96 -41.85 42.80
N TRP A 312 -22.86 -41.98 41.83
CA TRP A 312 -23.60 -43.21 41.61
C TRP A 312 -22.80 -44.11 40.68
N VAL A 313 -22.20 -45.16 41.25
CA VAL A 313 -21.39 -46.11 40.49
C VAL A 313 -21.83 -47.51 40.87
N ASP A 314 -21.91 -48.41 39.88
CA ASP A 314 -22.42 -49.76 40.04
C ASP A 314 -23.88 -49.80 40.55
N GLU A 315 -24.13 -50.31 41.76
CA GLU A 315 -25.47 -50.49 42.34
C GLU A 315 -25.82 -49.51 43.47
N GLY A 316 -24.96 -48.56 43.80
CA GLY A 316 -25.12 -47.70 44.99
C GLY A 316 -24.49 -46.32 44.83
N GLY A 317 -24.86 -45.42 45.73
CA GLY A 317 -24.12 -44.18 45.91
C GLY A 317 -22.84 -44.50 46.65
N VAL A 318 -21.71 -44.01 46.17
CA VAL A 318 -20.43 -44.13 46.86
C VAL A 318 -19.85 -42.74 47.10
N GLU A 319 -19.19 -42.57 48.24
CA GLU A 319 -18.49 -41.34 48.62
C GLU A 319 -17.05 -41.67 48.94
N CYS A 320 -16.10 -41.04 48.26
CA CYS A 320 -14.70 -41.15 48.61
C CYS A 320 -14.40 -40.11 49.70
N LYS A 321 -13.92 -40.53 50.86
CA LYS A 321 -13.57 -39.62 51.96
C LYS A 321 -12.40 -40.16 52.77
N THR A 322 -11.85 -39.31 53.63
CA THR A 322 -10.85 -39.71 54.62
C THR A 322 -11.54 -40.03 55.95
N ASP A 323 -11.20 -41.16 56.57
CA ASP A 323 -11.68 -41.50 57.91
C ASP A 323 -11.03 -40.63 59.00
N PRO A 324 -11.50 -40.68 60.27
CA PRO A 324 -10.92 -39.88 61.36
C PRO A 324 -9.44 -40.16 61.65
N ASP A 325 -8.92 -41.30 61.20
CA ASP A 325 -7.52 -41.71 61.37
C ASP A 325 -6.63 -41.25 60.19
N GLY A 326 -7.21 -40.60 59.17
CA GLY A 326 -6.49 -40.10 58.00
C GLY A 326 -6.39 -41.09 56.84
N ASN A 327 -7.06 -42.25 56.92
CA ASN A 327 -7.02 -43.25 55.84
C ASN A 327 -8.12 -43.00 54.81
N PRO A 328 -7.84 -43.20 53.51
CA PRO A 328 -8.85 -43.08 52.48
C PRO A 328 -9.84 -44.25 52.54
N VAL A 329 -11.13 -43.95 52.43
CA VAL A 329 -12.23 -44.92 52.46
C VAL A 329 -13.24 -44.58 51.38
N LEU A 330 -13.61 -45.59 50.58
CA LEU A 330 -14.77 -45.52 49.69
C LEU A 330 -16.00 -46.02 50.45
N GLU A 331 -16.81 -45.10 50.96
CA GLU A 331 -18.01 -45.42 51.72
C GLU A 331 -19.17 -45.71 50.76
N ILE A 332 -19.79 -46.88 50.91
CA ILE A 332 -21.02 -47.23 50.19
C ILE A 332 -22.19 -46.63 50.97
N LEU A 333 -22.82 -45.60 50.41
CA LEU A 333 -24.04 -45.01 50.94
C LEU A 333 -25.22 -45.95 50.64
N GLU A 334 -26.11 -46.14 51.61
CA GLU A 334 -27.26 -47.06 51.48
C GLU A 334 -27.99 -46.86 50.15
N LYS A 335 -28.47 -47.97 49.55
CA LYS A 335 -29.23 -48.01 48.30
C LYS A 335 -30.49 -47.13 48.43
N THR A 336 -30.36 -45.82 48.23
CA THR A 336 -31.52 -44.94 48.15
C THR A 336 -32.30 -45.30 46.90
N ASN A 337 -33.62 -45.40 47.04
CA ASN A 337 -34.55 -45.60 45.93
C ASN A 337 -34.15 -44.68 44.77
N LYS A 338 -33.53 -45.26 43.73
CA LYS A 338 -33.06 -44.53 42.55
C LYS A 338 -34.20 -43.67 42.05
N VAL A 339 -34.04 -42.35 42.08
CA VAL A 339 -35.03 -41.43 41.53
C VAL A 339 -34.95 -41.59 40.02
N LYS A 340 -35.84 -42.41 39.46
CA LYS A 340 -35.90 -42.64 38.02
C LYS A 340 -36.56 -41.47 37.32
N CYS A 341 -36.07 -41.13 36.13
CA CYS A 341 -36.73 -40.15 35.27
C CYS A 341 -37.96 -40.79 34.62
N LYS A 342 -39.15 -40.22 34.86
CA LYS A 342 -40.37 -40.61 34.15
C LYS A 342 -40.43 -39.96 32.78
N LEU A 343 -40.42 -40.78 31.73
CA LEU A 343 -40.62 -40.36 30.35
C LEU A 343 -42.11 -40.18 30.04
N GLY A 344 -42.42 -39.43 28.98
CA GLY A 344 -43.78 -39.12 28.51
C GLY A 344 -44.66 -40.31 28.07
N GLY A 345 -44.25 -41.54 28.33
CA GLY A 345 -45.02 -42.77 28.11
C GLY A 345 -45.11 -43.69 29.33
N GLY A 346 -44.66 -43.24 30.51
CA GLY A 346 -44.65 -44.04 31.74
C GLY A 346 -43.42 -44.95 31.92
N THR A 347 -42.50 -44.98 30.96
CA THR A 347 -41.19 -45.62 31.10
C THR A 347 -40.34 -44.85 32.09
N GLU A 348 -39.61 -45.57 32.95
CA GLU A 348 -38.73 -45.00 33.96
C GLU A 348 -37.27 -45.34 33.62
N GLU A 349 -36.42 -44.32 33.49
CA GLU A 349 -34.99 -44.47 33.20
C GLU A 349 -34.14 -44.21 34.44
N ASP A 350 -33.07 -44.97 34.61
CA ASP A 350 -32.10 -44.76 35.68
C ASP A 350 -31.28 -43.45 35.47
N PRO A 351 -30.82 -42.80 36.54
CA PRO A 351 -29.91 -41.66 36.44
C PRO A 351 -28.66 -41.97 35.63
N GLY A 352 -28.22 -40.99 34.83
CA GLY A 352 -27.08 -41.13 33.92
C GLY A 352 -27.43 -41.76 32.58
N THR A 353 -28.57 -42.44 32.45
CA THR A 353 -29.02 -42.99 31.17
C THR A 353 -29.24 -41.88 30.15
N GLU A 354 -28.68 -42.07 28.97
CA GLU A 354 -28.86 -41.20 27.81
C GLU A 354 -29.71 -41.92 26.77
N TRP A 355 -30.66 -41.22 26.18
CA TRP A 355 -31.50 -41.76 25.10
C TRP A 355 -31.80 -40.69 24.06
N SER A 356 -32.15 -41.13 22.85
CA SER A 356 -32.49 -40.25 21.75
C SER A 356 -33.98 -40.27 21.45
N VAL A 357 -34.57 -39.09 21.26
CA VAL A 357 -35.92 -38.93 20.71
C VAL A 357 -35.81 -38.08 19.44
N GLY A 358 -35.93 -38.73 18.28
CA GLY A 358 -35.70 -38.05 17.00
C GLY A 358 -34.24 -37.57 16.87
N TRP A 359 -34.05 -36.27 16.67
CA TRP A 359 -32.74 -35.63 16.51
C TRP A 359 -32.13 -35.13 17.83
N PHE A 360 -32.73 -35.45 18.97
CA PHE A 360 -32.32 -34.89 20.26
C PHE A 360 -31.88 -36.00 21.21
N GLN A 361 -30.78 -35.78 21.90
CA GLN A 361 -30.28 -36.63 22.96
C GLN A 361 -30.64 -36.02 24.31
N PHE A 362 -31.22 -36.83 25.18
CA PHE A 362 -31.57 -36.46 26.54
C PHE A 362 -30.80 -37.31 27.53
N LYS A 363 -30.63 -36.77 28.74
CA LYS A 363 -30.00 -37.45 29.87
C LYS A 363 -30.87 -37.34 31.11
N CYS A 364 -31.00 -38.44 31.84
CA CYS A 364 -31.56 -38.43 33.18
C CYS A 364 -30.51 -37.92 34.17
N THR A 365 -30.79 -36.81 34.86
CA THR A 365 -29.89 -36.31 35.90
C THR A 365 -30.01 -37.14 37.17
N GLU A 366 -29.03 -37.02 38.07
CA GLU A 366 -29.05 -37.66 39.39
C GLU A 366 -30.25 -37.26 40.26
N ASN A 367 -30.85 -36.10 39.97
CA ASN A 367 -32.04 -35.61 40.67
C ASN A 367 -33.36 -36.10 40.03
N GLY A 368 -33.30 -37.00 39.04
CA GLY A 368 -34.48 -37.51 38.35
C GLY A 368 -35.12 -36.52 37.37
N THR A 369 -34.39 -35.49 36.95
CA THR A 369 -34.85 -34.55 35.92
C THR A 369 -34.32 -34.92 34.55
N VAL A 370 -35.13 -34.76 33.51
CA VAL A 370 -34.71 -34.96 32.12
C VAL A 370 -34.12 -33.67 31.58
N VAL A 371 -32.88 -33.72 31.10
CA VAL A 371 -32.21 -32.58 30.45
C VAL A 371 -31.80 -32.92 29.02
N LEU A 372 -31.71 -31.90 28.17
CA LEU A 372 -31.17 -32.02 26.82
C LEU A 372 -29.63 -32.09 26.92
N SER A 373 -29.02 -33.17 26.43
CA SER A 373 -27.57 -33.35 26.44
C SER A 373 -26.92 -33.01 25.10
N GLY A 374 -27.65 -33.13 23.99
CA GLY A 374 -27.15 -32.79 22.66
C GLY A 374 -28.17 -32.96 21.55
N CYS A 375 -27.76 -32.63 20.34
CA CYS A 375 -28.55 -32.73 19.12
C CYS A 375 -27.77 -33.51 18.07
N PHE A 376 -28.43 -34.36 17.30
CA PHE A 376 -27.84 -35.09 16.18
C PHE A 376 -28.01 -34.28 14.90
N THR A 377 -26.93 -34.16 14.13
CA THR A 377 -27.00 -33.63 12.77
C THR A 377 -27.64 -34.62 11.80
N SER A 378 -27.95 -34.18 10.58
CA SER A 378 -28.49 -35.02 9.50
C SER A 378 -27.67 -36.29 9.18
N LYS A 379 -26.38 -36.32 9.57
CA LYS A 379 -25.47 -37.46 9.41
C LYS A 379 -25.30 -38.30 10.68
N GLY A 380 -25.98 -37.96 11.77
CA GLY A 380 -25.86 -38.63 13.06
C GLY A 380 -24.66 -38.20 13.89
N MET A 381 -24.00 -37.07 13.58
CA MET A 381 -22.99 -36.50 14.46
C MET A 381 -23.66 -35.86 15.68
N LEU A 382 -23.19 -36.16 16.89
CA LEU A 382 -23.68 -35.53 18.12
C LEU A 382 -23.01 -34.15 18.32
N VAL A 383 -23.83 -33.13 18.51
CA VAL A 383 -23.46 -31.77 18.91
C VAL A 383 -23.90 -31.59 20.36
N PRO A 384 -22.98 -31.54 21.34
CA PRO A 384 -23.33 -31.34 22.74
C PRO A 384 -24.11 -30.03 22.95
N TYR A 385 -25.01 -30.02 23.93
CA TYR A 385 -25.81 -28.83 24.24
C TYR A 385 -24.92 -27.63 24.61
N GLY A 386 -25.11 -26.50 23.93
CA GLY A 386 -24.30 -25.28 24.09
C GLY A 386 -22.94 -25.29 23.39
N GLU A 387 -22.56 -26.39 22.71
CA GLU A 387 -21.37 -26.41 21.86
C GLU A 387 -21.71 -26.03 20.41
N VAL A 388 -20.76 -25.38 19.76
CA VAL A 388 -20.78 -25.11 18.32
C VAL A 388 -19.85 -26.10 17.61
N ARG A 389 -20.34 -26.76 16.56
CA ARG A 389 -19.52 -27.65 15.72
C ARG A 389 -19.66 -27.35 14.24
N GLU A 390 -18.59 -27.57 13.49
CA GLU A 390 -18.60 -27.43 12.04
C GLU A 390 -19.09 -28.72 11.37
N GLU A 391 -20.04 -28.59 10.44
CA GLU A 391 -20.48 -29.66 9.55
C GLU A 391 -20.64 -29.12 8.12
N ARG A 392 -19.79 -29.58 7.19
CA ARG A 392 -19.81 -29.18 5.77
C ARG A 392 -19.73 -27.66 5.53
N GLY A 393 -18.91 -26.96 6.31
CA GLY A 393 -18.72 -25.51 6.16
C GLY A 393 -19.82 -24.65 6.79
N SER A 394 -20.80 -25.27 7.45
CA SER A 394 -21.77 -24.61 8.31
C SER A 394 -21.45 -24.90 9.77
N TYR A 395 -21.62 -23.89 10.63
CA TYR A 395 -21.52 -24.07 12.07
C TYR A 395 -22.91 -24.36 12.61
N VAL A 396 -23.04 -25.36 13.48
CA VAL A 396 -24.32 -25.74 14.09
C VAL A 396 -24.19 -25.71 15.61
N GLU A 397 -25.24 -25.25 16.28
CA GLU A 397 -25.33 -25.18 17.74
C GLU A 397 -26.59 -25.92 18.22
N CYS A 398 -26.44 -26.78 19.22
CA CYS A 398 -27.58 -27.40 19.90
C CYS A 398 -28.04 -26.52 21.06
N LYS A 399 -29.23 -25.92 20.96
CA LYS A 399 -29.77 -25.03 22.00
C LYS A 399 -31.27 -25.23 22.22
N LYS A 400 -31.86 -24.44 23.13
CA LYS A 400 -33.33 -24.36 23.30
C LYS A 400 -33.82 -23.05 22.69
N ASP A 401 -34.95 -23.10 22.00
CA ASP A 401 -35.61 -21.90 21.48
C ASP A 401 -36.27 -21.09 22.62
N ALA A 402 -36.89 -19.95 22.27
CA ALA A 402 -37.58 -19.09 23.21
C ALA A 402 -38.75 -19.76 23.97
N ASN A 403 -39.26 -20.89 23.45
CA ASN A 403 -40.31 -21.69 24.07
C ASN A 403 -39.76 -22.86 24.90
N GLY A 404 -38.43 -22.97 25.03
CA GLY A 404 -37.76 -24.07 25.73
C GLY A 404 -37.69 -25.37 24.93
N SER A 405 -38.07 -25.37 23.65
CA SER A 405 -38.02 -26.54 22.77
C SER A 405 -36.60 -26.73 22.21
N PRO A 406 -36.08 -27.95 22.14
CA PRO A 406 -34.73 -28.19 21.61
C PRO A 406 -34.67 -27.90 20.10
N VAL A 407 -33.62 -27.20 19.68
CA VAL A 407 -33.35 -26.86 18.28
C VAL A 407 -31.87 -27.05 17.97
N LEU A 408 -31.57 -27.60 16.79
CA LEU A 408 -30.24 -27.55 16.19
C LEU A 408 -30.24 -26.34 15.26
N GLU A 409 -29.66 -25.23 15.70
CA GLU A 409 -29.59 -24.01 14.92
C GLU A 409 -28.37 -24.06 14.00
N VAL A 410 -28.59 -23.78 12.72
CA VAL A 410 -27.49 -23.53 11.78
C VAL A 410 -27.10 -22.07 11.96
N LEU A 411 -25.93 -21.84 12.53
CA LEU A 411 -25.33 -20.51 12.58
C LEU A 411 -24.94 -20.15 11.14
N GLU A 412 -25.48 -19.04 10.64
CA GLU A 412 -25.25 -18.61 9.26
C GLU A 412 -23.76 -18.62 8.93
N THR A 413 -23.47 -19.36 7.88
CA THR A 413 -22.14 -19.67 7.38
C THR A 413 -21.28 -18.42 7.20
N LEU A 414 -20.09 -18.42 7.81
CA LEU A 414 -18.96 -17.56 7.39
C LEU A 414 -18.57 -17.78 5.90
N SER A 415 -19.12 -18.81 5.23
CA SER A 415 -18.90 -19.14 3.82
C SER A 415 -19.49 -18.13 2.81
N GLU A 416 -20.11 -17.04 3.26
CA GLU A 416 -20.49 -15.93 2.38
C GLU A 416 -19.64 -14.66 2.59
N MET A 417 -18.46 -14.76 3.20
CA MET A 417 -17.49 -13.66 3.15
C MET A 417 -16.95 -13.49 1.73
N LYS A 418 -17.73 -12.77 0.92
CA LYS A 418 -17.38 -12.34 -0.43
C LYS A 418 -16.76 -10.96 -0.36
N CYS A 419 -15.70 -10.75 -1.12
CA CYS A 419 -15.18 -9.40 -1.34
C CYS A 419 -15.97 -8.72 -2.45
N LYS A 420 -16.08 -7.39 -2.40
CA LYS A 420 -16.51 -6.60 -3.54
C LYS A 420 -15.30 -5.86 -4.09
N ASP A 421 -15.03 -5.99 -5.38
CA ASP A 421 -14.01 -5.15 -6.03
C ASP A 421 -14.54 -3.72 -6.23
N ASN A 422 -13.68 -2.82 -6.72
CA ASN A 422 -14.03 -1.42 -6.96
C ASN A 422 -15.16 -1.21 -8.00
N SER A 423 -15.50 -2.24 -8.79
CA SER A 423 -16.65 -2.23 -9.70
C SER A 423 -17.95 -2.72 -9.04
N GLY A 424 -17.89 -3.16 -7.79
CA GLY A 424 -18.99 -3.80 -7.07
C GLY A 424 -19.18 -5.27 -7.41
N THR A 425 -18.29 -5.88 -8.19
CA THR A 425 -18.37 -7.30 -8.53
C THR A 425 -17.98 -8.13 -7.32
N VAL A 426 -18.80 -9.13 -7.02
CA VAL A 426 -18.63 -10.04 -5.90
C VAL A 426 -17.58 -11.10 -6.25
N LYS A 427 -16.62 -11.30 -5.34
CA LYS A 427 -15.48 -12.21 -5.47
C LYS A 427 -15.49 -13.21 -4.33
N ASP A 428 -15.24 -14.48 -4.63
CA ASP A 428 -15.19 -15.54 -3.63
C ASP A 428 -13.92 -15.44 -2.78
N LEU A 429 -13.99 -15.91 -1.53
CA LEU A 429 -12.84 -15.96 -0.63
C LEU A 429 -11.68 -16.75 -1.27
N GLY A 430 -10.47 -16.19 -1.22
CA GLY A 430 -9.27 -16.76 -1.82
C GLY A 430 -9.13 -16.53 -3.33
N SER A 431 -10.16 -15.99 -4.02
CA SER A 431 -10.05 -15.67 -5.44
C SER A 431 -9.06 -14.53 -5.69
N GLU A 432 -8.35 -14.63 -6.81
CA GLU A 432 -7.43 -13.61 -7.30
C GLU A 432 -7.98 -13.01 -8.60
N TRP A 433 -7.79 -11.72 -8.80
CA TRP A 433 -8.21 -11.04 -10.03
C TRP A 433 -7.30 -9.87 -10.36
N THR A 434 -7.39 -9.41 -11.60
CA THR A 434 -6.57 -8.33 -12.13
C THR A 434 -7.45 -7.16 -12.57
N VAL A 435 -7.05 -5.94 -12.21
CA VAL A 435 -7.66 -4.70 -12.68
C VAL A 435 -6.56 -3.86 -13.33
N GLY A 436 -6.55 -3.77 -14.66
CA GLY A 436 -5.46 -3.13 -15.39
C GLY A 436 -4.14 -3.88 -15.17
N TRP A 437 -3.17 -3.21 -14.54
CA TRP A 437 -1.84 -3.76 -14.24
C TRP A 437 -1.72 -4.26 -12.79
N PHE A 438 -2.81 -4.35 -12.03
CA PHE A 438 -2.78 -4.61 -10.59
C PHE A 438 -3.46 -5.94 -10.26
N GLN A 439 -2.83 -6.76 -9.42
CA GLN A 439 -3.38 -8.03 -8.94
C GLN A 439 -3.87 -7.89 -7.50
N PHE A 440 -5.03 -8.47 -7.22
CA PHE A 440 -5.70 -8.44 -5.93
C PHE A 440 -6.13 -9.85 -5.50
N LYS A 441 -6.37 -10.02 -4.20
CA LYS A 441 -6.85 -11.26 -3.59
C LYS A 441 -7.95 -10.98 -2.56
N CYS A 442 -8.96 -11.84 -2.48
CA CYS A 442 -9.96 -11.79 -1.41
C CYS A 442 -9.47 -12.61 -0.21
N THR A 443 -9.31 -11.98 0.95
CA THR A 443 -8.83 -12.63 2.17
C THR A 443 -9.95 -12.80 3.21
N GLU A 444 -9.63 -13.51 4.30
CA GLU A 444 -10.56 -13.70 5.42
C GLU A 444 -11.07 -12.36 5.96
N GLY A 445 -12.33 -12.32 6.37
CA GLY A 445 -13.02 -11.09 6.75
C GLY A 445 -13.60 -10.28 5.59
N GLY A 446 -13.57 -10.80 4.35
CA GLY A 446 -14.09 -10.11 3.17
C GLY A 446 -13.26 -8.90 2.75
N LYS A 447 -11.97 -8.87 3.12
CA LYS A 447 -11.02 -7.80 2.79
C LYS A 447 -10.37 -8.07 1.44
N VAL A 448 -10.18 -7.01 0.65
CA VAL A 448 -9.41 -7.06 -0.60
C VAL A 448 -7.96 -6.69 -0.29
N GLU A 449 -7.04 -7.60 -0.60
CA GLU A 449 -5.60 -7.41 -0.44
C GLU A 449 -4.96 -7.13 -1.81
N PHE A 450 -4.03 -6.17 -1.85
CA PHE A 450 -3.24 -5.86 -3.03
C PHE A 450 -1.99 -6.74 -3.08
N MET A 451 -1.87 -7.55 -4.14
CA MET A 451 -0.79 -8.53 -4.29
C MET A 451 0.44 -7.94 -5.00
N GLY A 452 0.24 -7.12 -6.04
CA GLY A 452 1.35 -6.60 -6.82
C GLY A 452 0.97 -6.00 -8.18
N CYS A 453 1.99 -5.63 -8.94
CA CYS A 453 1.91 -4.93 -10.22
C CYS A 453 2.47 -5.81 -11.34
N PHE A 454 1.73 -5.97 -12.43
CA PHE A 454 2.24 -6.55 -13.66
C PHE A 454 3.07 -5.52 -14.44
N ILE A 455 4.20 -5.97 -14.99
CA ILE A 455 5.02 -5.19 -15.93
C ILE A 455 4.78 -5.60 -17.38
N SER A 456 5.41 -4.90 -18.33
CA SER A 456 5.15 -5.08 -19.77
C SER A 456 5.43 -6.50 -20.29
N THR A 457 6.27 -7.25 -19.58
CA THR A 457 6.58 -8.67 -19.83
C THR A 457 5.55 -9.64 -19.27
N GLY A 458 4.55 -9.17 -18.52
CA GLY A 458 3.55 -10.00 -17.83
C GLY A 458 4.04 -10.62 -16.52
N LYS A 459 5.27 -10.29 -16.07
CA LYS A 459 5.77 -10.69 -14.75
C LYS A 459 5.10 -9.85 -13.65
N LEU A 460 4.76 -10.47 -12.52
CA LEU A 460 4.25 -9.79 -11.33
C LEU A 460 5.42 -9.30 -10.46
N ILE A 461 5.36 -8.04 -10.02
CA ILE A 461 6.19 -7.47 -8.96
C ILE A 461 5.31 -7.42 -7.70
N PRO A 462 5.60 -8.21 -6.65
CA PRO A 462 4.87 -8.15 -5.39
C PRO A 462 4.86 -6.74 -4.79
N ASN A 463 3.83 -6.41 -4.02
CA ASN A 463 3.76 -5.13 -3.30
C ASN A 463 4.99 -4.91 -2.41
N GLY A 464 5.66 -3.77 -2.55
CA GLY A 464 6.90 -3.43 -1.86
C GLY A 464 8.19 -3.95 -2.52
N GLU A 465 8.09 -4.80 -3.55
CA GLU A 465 9.25 -5.32 -4.26
C GLU A 465 9.65 -4.47 -5.48
N ARG A 466 10.89 -4.70 -5.94
CA ARG A 466 11.49 -4.05 -7.11
C ARG A 466 11.83 -5.05 -8.19
N ALA A 467 11.70 -4.64 -9.44
CA ALA A 467 12.22 -5.38 -10.58
C ALA A 467 12.70 -4.45 -11.70
N THR A 468 13.63 -4.95 -12.51
CA THR A 468 14.09 -4.26 -13.71
C THR A 468 13.34 -4.77 -14.94
N ASP A 469 12.68 -3.86 -15.68
CA ASP A 469 12.02 -4.15 -16.95
C ASP A 469 12.43 -3.11 -17.99
N ALA A 470 12.82 -3.58 -19.19
CA ALA A 470 13.27 -2.71 -20.28
C ALA A 470 14.32 -1.63 -19.88
N GLY A 471 15.25 -1.98 -18.96
CA GLY A 471 16.30 -1.08 -18.47
C GLY A 471 15.83 0.00 -17.48
N ARG A 472 14.61 -0.12 -16.95
CA ARG A 472 14.08 0.73 -15.89
C ARG A 472 13.90 -0.09 -14.62
N ASP A 473 14.26 0.50 -13.49
CA ASP A 473 13.97 -0.08 -12.19
C ASP A 473 12.57 0.39 -11.77
N LEU A 474 11.74 -0.58 -11.44
CA LEU A 474 10.32 -0.41 -11.15
C LEU A 474 10.05 -0.91 -9.73
N GLU A 475 9.18 -0.23 -9.00
CA GLU A 475 8.76 -0.61 -7.65
C GLU A 475 7.23 -0.57 -7.57
N CYS A 476 6.63 -1.63 -7.03
CA CYS A 476 5.18 -1.69 -6.87
C CYS A 476 4.79 -1.22 -5.48
N LYS A 477 3.94 -0.18 -5.37
CA LYS A 477 3.56 0.42 -4.08
C LYS A 477 2.08 0.74 -4.00
N ILE A 478 1.64 1.03 -2.79
CA ILE A 478 0.34 1.64 -2.48
C ILE A 478 0.58 3.08 -1.99
N ASP A 479 -0.17 4.05 -2.49
CA ASP A 479 -0.10 5.44 -2.02
C ASP A 479 -0.74 5.60 -0.63
N GLY A 480 -0.58 6.77 0.01
CA GLY A 480 -1.17 7.04 1.33
C GLY A 480 -2.71 7.01 1.37
N ARG A 481 -3.38 6.88 0.21
CA ARG A 481 -4.83 6.78 0.08
C ARG A 481 -5.29 5.35 -0.24
N GLY A 482 -4.36 4.39 -0.32
CA GLY A 482 -4.69 3.00 -0.62
C GLY A 482 -4.73 2.65 -2.11
N PHE A 483 -4.28 3.53 -3.02
CA PHE A 483 -4.26 3.24 -4.45
C PHE A 483 -2.93 2.61 -4.88
N PRO A 484 -2.95 1.44 -5.55
CA PRO A 484 -1.74 0.84 -6.06
C PRO A 484 -1.20 1.60 -7.27
N PHE A 485 0.12 1.71 -7.38
CA PHE A 485 0.81 2.31 -8.50
C PHE A 485 2.19 1.66 -8.71
N LEU A 486 2.71 1.79 -9.94
CA LEU A 486 4.04 1.32 -10.31
C LEU A 486 4.97 2.52 -10.45
N GLU A 487 5.91 2.64 -9.52
CA GLU A 487 6.90 3.72 -9.48
C GLU A 487 8.09 3.41 -10.39
N VAL A 488 8.52 4.39 -11.17
CA VAL A 488 9.73 4.28 -12.01
C VAL A 488 10.87 4.96 -11.26
N LEU A 489 11.75 4.17 -10.65
CA LEU A 489 12.85 4.66 -9.81
C LEU A 489 14.01 5.26 -10.62
N GLY A 490 14.09 4.94 -11.91
CA GLY A 490 15.10 5.47 -12.82
C GLY A 490 15.53 4.45 -13.88
N LYS A 491 16.46 4.87 -14.75
CA LYS A 491 17.18 3.94 -15.62
C LYS A 491 18.28 3.28 -14.81
N SER A 492 18.29 1.95 -14.80
CA SER A 492 19.30 1.15 -14.09
C SER A 492 20.72 1.63 -14.44
N SER A 493 21.63 1.67 -13.46
CA SER A 493 23.04 2.04 -13.66
C SER A 493 23.76 1.18 -14.70
N ASP A 494 23.18 0.02 -15.05
CA ASP A 494 23.71 -0.95 -15.99
C ASP A 494 23.11 -0.84 -17.40
N THR A 495 22.42 0.27 -17.69
CA THR A 495 21.78 0.46 -19.01
C THR A 495 22.82 0.59 -20.11
N LYS A 496 22.83 -0.37 -21.05
CA LYS A 496 23.65 -0.36 -22.28
C LYS A 496 23.05 0.58 -23.32
N CYS A 497 23.90 1.19 -24.14
CA CYS A 497 23.44 1.95 -25.31
C CYS A 497 23.17 1.01 -26.49
N LYS A 498 22.30 1.38 -27.41
CA LYS A 498 22.04 0.62 -28.64
C LYS A 498 22.42 1.49 -29.84
N ASP A 499 23.26 0.96 -30.73
CA ASP A 499 23.62 1.65 -31.99
C ASP A 499 22.57 1.42 -33.09
N ASP A 500 22.75 2.06 -34.26
CA ASP A 500 21.81 1.96 -35.39
C ASP A 500 21.74 0.56 -36.04
N GLU A 501 22.80 -0.25 -35.89
CA GLU A 501 22.83 -1.68 -36.23
C GLU A 501 22.11 -2.55 -35.19
N GLY A 502 21.73 -1.97 -34.05
CA GLY A 502 21.01 -2.63 -32.98
C GLY A 502 21.89 -3.40 -31.99
N LYS A 503 23.21 -3.22 -32.06
CA LYS A 503 24.19 -3.81 -31.14
C LYS A 503 24.25 -3.00 -29.84
N TYR A 504 24.37 -3.72 -28.72
CA TYR A 504 24.50 -3.11 -27.40
C TYR A 504 25.95 -2.72 -27.09
N ARG A 505 26.13 -1.47 -26.65
CA ARG A 505 27.40 -0.85 -26.27
C ARG A 505 27.47 -0.66 -24.76
N MET A 506 28.61 -1.03 -24.18
CA MET A 506 28.85 -0.92 -22.74
C MET A 506 29.12 0.53 -22.34
N LYS A 507 28.86 0.89 -21.08
CA LYS A 507 29.22 2.21 -20.54
C LYS A 507 30.71 2.50 -20.77
N GLY A 508 31.01 3.66 -21.36
CA GLY A 508 32.36 4.09 -21.72
C GLY A 508 32.84 3.59 -23.08
N GLU A 509 32.11 2.69 -23.76
CA GLU A 509 32.47 2.23 -25.10
C GLU A 509 32.26 3.34 -26.13
N GLU A 510 33.27 3.56 -26.97
CA GLU A 510 33.24 4.46 -28.12
C GLU A 510 33.05 3.69 -29.42
N TRP A 511 32.28 4.23 -30.35
CA TRP A 511 32.11 3.67 -31.69
C TRP A 511 31.92 4.75 -32.73
N VAL A 512 32.17 4.39 -33.99
CA VAL A 512 31.89 5.25 -35.14
C VAL A 512 30.62 4.77 -35.80
N GLU A 513 29.68 5.68 -35.99
CA GLU A 513 28.42 5.43 -36.69
C GLU A 513 28.28 6.46 -37.81
N LYS A 514 28.39 5.98 -39.06
CA LYS A 514 28.55 6.83 -40.25
C LYS A 514 29.77 7.77 -40.07
N ASN A 515 29.54 9.08 -40.09
CA ASN A 515 30.58 10.10 -39.94
C ASN A 515 30.70 10.60 -38.49
N PHE A 516 30.13 9.92 -37.49
CA PHE A 516 30.07 10.43 -36.12
C PHE A 516 30.75 9.47 -35.14
N GLN A 517 31.66 9.98 -34.32
CA GLN A 517 32.22 9.24 -33.19
C GLN A 517 31.32 9.46 -31.97
N LYS A 518 30.87 8.37 -31.33
CA LYS A 518 29.90 8.35 -30.24
C LYS A 518 30.46 7.62 -29.03
N VAL A 519 29.95 7.92 -27.83
CA VAL A 519 30.27 7.24 -26.57
C VAL A 519 29.00 6.91 -25.79
N CYS A 520 28.99 5.75 -25.13
CA CYS A 520 27.89 5.37 -24.24
C CYS A 520 28.13 5.93 -22.84
N ARG A 521 27.29 6.86 -22.40
CA ARG A 521 27.33 7.44 -21.05
C ARG A 521 26.37 6.70 -20.11
N GLU A 522 26.36 7.12 -18.84
CA GLU A 522 25.46 6.60 -17.82
C GLU A 522 24.00 6.65 -18.25
N HIS A 523 23.21 5.69 -17.75
CA HIS A 523 21.79 5.55 -18.05
C HIS A 523 21.46 5.35 -19.55
N GLY A 524 22.39 4.71 -20.29
CA GLY A 524 22.21 4.37 -21.70
C GLY A 524 22.11 5.59 -22.62
N ARG A 525 22.68 6.74 -22.21
CA ARG A 525 22.68 7.97 -23.02
C ARG A 525 23.81 7.90 -24.04
N VAL A 526 23.47 8.02 -25.32
CA VAL A 526 24.47 8.15 -26.40
C VAL A 526 24.88 9.62 -26.51
N GLU A 527 26.17 9.89 -26.40
CA GLU A 527 26.76 11.20 -26.64
C GLU A 527 27.62 11.16 -27.90
N VAL A 528 27.51 12.19 -28.75
CA VAL A 528 28.35 12.34 -29.94
C VAL A 528 29.56 13.17 -29.52
N LEU A 529 30.76 12.69 -29.81
CA LEU A 529 32.02 13.37 -29.49
C LEU A 529 32.45 14.32 -30.63
N GLY A 530 32.20 13.94 -31.88
CA GLY A 530 32.60 14.73 -33.04
C GLY A 530 32.28 14.03 -34.36
N CYS A 531 32.74 14.64 -35.46
CA CYS A 531 32.62 14.12 -36.81
C CYS A 531 33.97 13.56 -37.31
N ARG A 532 33.95 12.36 -37.90
CA ARG A 532 35.06 11.81 -38.69
C ARG A 532 34.81 12.08 -40.17
N VAL A 533 35.89 12.40 -40.87
CA VAL A 533 35.92 12.59 -42.32
C VAL A 533 36.94 11.60 -42.88
N GLU A 534 36.62 10.96 -44.00
CA GLU A 534 37.59 10.11 -44.70
C GLU A 534 38.81 10.96 -45.07
N ASP A 535 40.02 10.42 -44.87
CA ASP A 535 41.31 11.10 -45.10
C ASP A 535 41.72 12.21 -44.11
N ILE A 536 40.97 12.41 -43.01
CA ILE A 536 41.39 13.25 -41.88
C ILE A 536 41.51 12.37 -40.64
N ASP A 537 42.74 12.17 -40.15
CA ASP A 537 43.01 11.36 -38.95
C ASP A 537 42.44 11.98 -37.67
N ASP A 538 42.29 13.31 -37.64
CA ASP A 538 41.80 14.06 -36.49
C ASP A 538 40.25 14.11 -36.43
N LEU A 539 39.70 13.86 -35.24
CA LEU A 539 38.27 14.03 -34.97
C LEU A 539 37.92 15.52 -34.95
N ILE A 540 36.98 15.93 -35.79
CA ILE A 540 36.43 17.30 -35.73
C ILE A 540 35.48 17.36 -34.53
N PRO A 541 35.80 18.11 -33.45
CA PRO A 541 34.91 18.18 -32.30
C PRO A 541 33.58 18.81 -32.69
N LEU A 542 32.52 18.54 -31.93
CA LEU A 542 31.24 19.23 -32.12
C LEU A 542 31.42 20.76 -32.03
N ASN A 543 30.87 21.45 -33.03
CA ASN A 543 31.05 22.88 -33.34
C ASN A 543 32.48 23.27 -33.79
N GLY A 544 33.32 22.29 -34.12
CA GLY A 544 34.64 22.47 -34.69
C GLY A 544 34.60 22.68 -36.21
N LYS A 545 35.64 23.36 -36.72
CA LYS A 545 35.87 23.61 -38.15
C LYS A 545 37.27 23.17 -38.53
N VAL A 546 37.40 22.56 -39.70
CA VAL A 546 38.70 22.22 -40.28
C VAL A 546 38.74 22.63 -41.75
N SER A 547 39.92 23.03 -42.22
CA SER A 547 40.22 23.28 -43.62
C SER A 547 40.98 22.09 -44.19
N ALA A 548 40.41 21.39 -45.17
CA ALA A 548 41.14 20.38 -45.92
C ALA A 548 41.71 21.04 -47.18
N GLU A 549 43.04 21.12 -47.29
CA GLU A 549 43.69 21.77 -48.45
C GLU A 549 43.57 20.99 -49.76
N LYS A 550 43.11 19.74 -49.72
CA LYS A 550 42.75 18.94 -50.90
C LYS A 550 41.63 17.97 -50.54
N TYR A 551 40.40 18.34 -50.87
CA TYR A 551 39.26 17.42 -50.89
C TYR A 551 38.76 17.39 -52.34
N ASP A 552 39.45 16.62 -53.19
CA ASP A 552 38.98 16.32 -54.56
C ASP A 552 37.98 15.16 -54.44
N HIS A 553 36.71 15.43 -54.76
CA HIS A 553 35.67 14.40 -54.85
C HIS A 553 35.69 13.69 -56.21
#